data_AF-A0A7S3RTX1-F1
#
_entry.id   AF-A0A7S3RTX1-F1
#
_cell.length_a   1.000
_cell.length_b   1.000
_cell.length_c   1.000
_cell.angle_alpha   90.00
_cell.angle_beta   90.00
_cell.angle_gamma   90.00
#
_symmetry.space_group_name_H-M   'P 1'
#
loop_
_entity.id
_entity.type
_entity.pdbx_description
1 polymer ?
#
loop_
_entity_poly.entity_id
_entity_poly.type
_entity_poly.pdbx_seq_one_letter_code
_entity_poly.pdbx_strand_id
1 'polypeptide(L)'
;MSTSGIHSKVQEVKDLTRIERIGAHSHIRGLGLDDSLDPRKVSQGMVGQVEARRAAGIILNMIREGKIAGRAILIGGQPGTGKTAIAMGMAKSLGEETPF
;
A
#
# COMPACT_ATOMS: atom_id res chain seq x y z
N MET A 1 -10.45 -15.78 49.87
CA MET A 1 -9.38 -15.77 48.85
C MET A 1 -9.98 -16.17 47.53
N SER A 2 -10.41 -15.20 46.73
CA SER A 2 -11.06 -15.40 45.43
C SER A 2 -10.00 -15.37 44.32
N THR A 3 -9.81 -16.49 43.64
CA THR A 3 -9.01 -16.57 42.42
C THR A 3 -9.82 -16.00 41.26
N SER A 4 -9.54 -14.76 40.87
CA SER A 4 -10.08 -14.15 39.65
C SER A 4 -9.44 -14.82 38.44
N GLY A 5 -10.17 -15.74 37.81
CA GLY A 5 -9.81 -16.38 36.55
C GLY A 5 -9.62 -15.34 35.44
N ILE A 6 -8.49 -15.42 34.76
CA ILE A 6 -8.15 -14.62 33.59
C ILE A 6 -9.11 -15.01 32.46
N HIS A 7 -10.05 -14.13 32.11
CA HIS A 7 -10.82 -14.27 30.89
C HIS A 7 -9.95 -13.86 29.69
N SER A 8 -9.31 -14.82 29.02
CA SER A 8 -8.74 -14.57 27.70
C SER A 8 -9.90 -14.34 26.72
N LYS A 9 -10.07 -13.10 26.25
CA LYS A 9 -10.89 -12.83 25.06
C LYS A 9 -10.20 -13.49 23.87
N VAL A 10 -10.57 -14.72 23.55
CA VAL A 10 -10.21 -15.35 22.28
C VAL A 10 -11.04 -14.65 21.22
N GLN A 11 -10.42 -13.72 20.50
CA GLN A 11 -11.04 -13.09 19.34
C GLN A 11 -10.99 -14.12 18.21
N GLU A 12 -12.12 -14.69 17.84
CA GLU A 12 -12.25 -15.52 16.65
C GLU A 12 -11.92 -14.67 15.42
N VAL A 13 -10.67 -14.74 14.95
CA VAL A 13 -10.29 -14.19 13.66
C VAL A 13 -10.87 -15.13 12.61
N LYS A 14 -12.06 -14.81 12.11
CA LYS A 14 -12.50 -15.39 10.85
C LYS A 14 -11.64 -14.76 9.77
N ASP A 15 -10.62 -15.50 9.33
CA ASP A 15 -10.09 -15.33 7.99
C ASP A 15 -11.25 -15.62 7.03
N LEU A 16 -12.02 -14.56 6.74
CA LEU A 16 -12.89 -14.55 5.58
C LEU A 16 -11.97 -14.90 4.43
N THR A 17 -12.10 -16.12 3.90
CA THR A 17 -11.48 -16.52 2.65
C THR A 17 -11.78 -15.40 1.68
N ARG A 18 -10.77 -14.54 1.43
CA ARG A 18 -10.93 -13.34 0.61
C ARG A 18 -11.31 -13.88 -0.75
N ILE A 19 -12.61 -13.87 -1.06
CA ILE A 19 -13.05 -14.03 -2.43
C ILE A 19 -12.33 -12.91 -3.18
N GLU A 20 -11.37 -13.27 -4.02
CA GLU A 20 -10.66 -12.30 -4.86
C GLU A 20 -11.66 -11.75 -5.88
N ARG A 21 -12.49 -10.80 -5.43
CA ARG A 21 -13.28 -9.96 -6.33
C ARG A 21 -12.26 -9.18 -7.16
N ILE A 22 -12.35 -9.30 -8.48
CA ILE A 22 -11.52 -8.52 -9.40
C ILE A 22 -11.90 -7.04 -9.23
N GLY A 23 -11.18 -6.33 -8.38
CA GLY A 23 -11.32 -4.88 -8.20
C GLY A 23 -10.65 -4.10 -9.33
N ALA A 24 -11.00 -2.82 -9.48
CA ALA A 24 -10.45 -1.94 -10.51
C ALA A 24 -8.91 -1.82 -10.49
N HIS A 25 -8.28 -2.16 -9.36
CA HIS A 25 -6.82 -2.08 -9.16
C HIS A 25 -6.18 -3.46 -8.92
N SER A 26 -6.85 -4.56 -9.27
CA SER A 26 -6.36 -5.94 -9.09
C SER A 26 -5.05 -6.25 -9.80
N HIS A 27 -4.73 -5.50 -10.86
CA HIS A 27 -3.49 -5.62 -11.62
C HIS A 27 -2.30 -4.89 -10.97
N ILE A 28 -2.54 -4.01 -9.99
CA ILE A 28 -1.50 -3.22 -9.32
C ILE A 28 -0.82 -4.09 -8.27
N ARG A 29 0.47 -4.37 -8.48
CA ARG A 29 1.30 -5.23 -7.61
C ARG A 29 2.43 -4.46 -6.91
N GLY A 30 2.60 -3.18 -7.22
CA GLY A 30 3.65 -2.33 -6.66
C GLY A 30 3.87 -1.08 -7.52
N LEU A 31 4.86 -0.26 -7.15
CA LEU A 31 5.18 0.98 -7.89
C LEU A 31 6.03 0.75 -9.14
N GLY A 32 6.64 -0.43 -9.32
CA GLY A 32 7.42 -0.80 -10.49
C GLY A 32 8.69 0.02 -10.69
N LEU A 33 9.35 0.39 -9.59
CA LEU A 33 10.62 1.14 -9.57
C LEU A 33 11.82 0.19 -9.62
N ASP A 34 12.96 0.68 -10.10
CA ASP A 34 14.25 0.04 -9.90
C ASP A 34 14.96 0.53 -8.62
N ASP A 35 16.20 0.08 -8.42
CA ASP A 35 17.01 0.39 -7.24
C ASP A 35 17.41 1.87 -7.15
N SER A 36 17.34 2.61 -8.28
CA SER A 36 17.58 4.06 -8.34
C SER A 36 16.30 4.87 -8.15
N LEU A 37 15.19 4.23 -7.77
CA LEU A 37 13.84 4.79 -7.66
C LEU A 37 13.25 5.25 -9.00
N ASP A 38 13.81 4.80 -10.12
CA ASP A 38 13.30 5.16 -11.44
C ASP A 38 12.20 4.18 -11.87
N PRO A 39 11.02 4.69 -12.28
CA PRO A 39 9.93 3.84 -12.72
C PRO A 39 10.23 3.26 -14.09
N ARG A 40 10.14 1.94 -14.20
CA ARG A 40 10.14 1.26 -15.50
C ARG A 40 8.88 1.64 -16.28
N LYS A 41 9.01 1.76 -17.60
CA LYS A 41 7.93 2.18 -18.54
C LYS A 41 6.61 1.45 -18.29
N VAL A 42 6.70 0.13 -18.10
CA VAL A 42 5.59 -0.76 -17.68
C VAL A 42 6.15 -1.75 -16.66
N SER A 43 5.62 -1.78 -15.45
CA SER A 43 6.07 -2.71 -14.40
C SER A 43 5.08 -2.80 -13.25
N GLN A 44 4.93 -3.99 -12.65
CA GLN A 44 4.06 -4.25 -11.49
C GLN A 44 2.63 -3.72 -11.63
N GLY A 45 2.08 -3.76 -12.85
CA GLY A 45 0.74 -3.25 -13.16
C GLY A 45 0.66 -1.75 -13.42
N MET A 46 1.73 -0.99 -13.20
CA MET A 46 1.80 0.44 -13.45
C MET A 46 2.30 0.73 -14.87
N VAL A 47 1.71 1.73 -15.52
CA VAL A 47 2.10 2.24 -16.85
C VAL A 47 2.19 3.76 -16.78
N GLY A 48 3.31 4.34 -17.25
CA GLY A 48 3.48 5.80 -17.25
C GLY A 48 3.51 6.38 -15.83
N GLN A 49 2.93 7.59 -15.67
CA GLN A 49 2.93 8.38 -14.41
C GLN A 49 4.30 8.42 -13.73
N VAL A 50 5.34 8.68 -14.52
CA VAL A 50 6.76 8.56 -14.15
C VAL A 50 7.09 9.41 -12.92
N GLU A 51 6.77 10.70 -12.96
CA GLU A 51 7.08 11.62 -11.86
C GLU A 51 6.35 11.26 -10.58
N ALA A 52 5.06 10.92 -10.68
CA ALA A 52 4.25 10.56 -9.53
C ALA A 52 4.70 9.23 -8.89
N ARG A 53 5.11 8.24 -9.70
CA ARG A 53 5.67 6.97 -9.22
C ARG A 53 7.04 7.15 -8.56
N ARG A 54 7.92 7.97 -9.15
CA ARG A 54 9.22 8.31 -8.54
C ARG A 54 9.03 9.01 -7.20
N ALA A 55 8.14 10.00 -7.13
CA ALA A 55 7.80 10.69 -5.88
C ALA A 55 7.23 9.74 -4.82
N ALA A 56 6.33 8.83 -5.21
CA ALA A 56 5.81 7.78 -4.34
C ALA A 56 6.92 6.84 -3.83
N GLY A 57 7.95 6.55 -4.64
CA GLY A 57 9.13 5.78 -4.24
C GLY A 57 9.96 6.46 -3.15
N ILE A 58 10.19 7.77 -3.29
CA ILE A 58 10.88 8.55 -2.26
C ILE A 58 10.09 8.52 -0.95
N ILE A 59 8.76 8.70 -1.04
CA ILE A 59 7.88 8.61 0.13
C ILE A 59 7.92 7.22 0.76
N LEU A 60 7.91 6.16 -0.05
CA LEU A 60 8.02 4.78 0.42
C LEU A 60 9.29 4.56 1.23
N ASN A 61 10.42 5.10 0.78
CA ASN A 61 11.67 5.07 1.53
C ASN A 61 11.59 5.88 2.83
N MET A 62 10.98 7.08 2.80
CA MET A 62 10.74 7.85 4.03
C MET A 62 9.87 7.10 5.05
N ILE A 63 8.88 6.31 4.58
CA ILE A 63 8.06 5.46 5.45
C ILE A 63 8.92 4.37 6.09
N ARG A 64 9.73 3.66 5.28
CA ARG A 64 10.63 2.59 5.75
C ARG A 64 11.68 3.10 6.73
N GLU A 65 12.16 4.32 6.54
CA GLU A 65 13.11 4.99 7.44
C GLU A 65 12.44 5.62 8.67
N GLY A 66 11.11 5.56 8.80
CA GLY A 66 10.37 6.16 9.90
C GLY A 66 10.32 7.70 9.90
N LYS A 67 10.72 8.36 8.79
CA LYS A 67 10.79 9.83 8.67
C LYS A 67 9.47 10.51 8.30
N ILE A 68 8.39 9.73 8.19
CA ILE A 68 7.07 10.22 7.78
C ILE A 68 6.14 10.54 8.97
N ALA A 69 6.55 10.27 10.21
CA ALA A 69 5.70 10.41 11.39
C ALA A 69 5.05 11.80 11.48
N GLY A 70 3.73 11.83 11.67
CA GLY A 70 2.94 13.07 11.76
C GLY A 70 2.73 13.81 10.44
N ARG A 71 3.11 13.23 9.30
CA ARG A 71 2.92 13.84 7.97
C ARG A 71 1.83 13.11 7.18
N ALA A 72 1.09 13.86 6.38
CA ALA A 72 0.14 13.34 5.41
C ALA A 72 0.62 13.64 3.99
N ILE A 73 0.15 12.84 3.02
CA ILE A 73 0.46 13.00 1.61
C ILE A 73 -0.83 13.30 0.86
N LEU A 74 -0.81 14.32 0.00
CA LEU A 74 -1.91 14.66 -0.89
C LEU A 74 -1.50 14.37 -2.34
N ILE A 75 -2.29 13.55 -3.05
CA ILE A 75 -2.11 13.30 -4.48
C ILE A 75 -3.20 14.06 -5.24
N GLY A 76 -2.81 15.17 -5.87
CA GLY A 76 -3.70 15.98 -6.71
C GLY A 76 -3.72 15.53 -8.17
N GLY A 77 -4.86 15.68 -8.83
CA GLY A 77 -4.99 15.40 -10.27
C GLY A 77 -6.44 15.13 -10.70
N GLN A 78 -6.71 15.27 -12.01
CA GLN A 78 -8.03 15.03 -12.61
C GLN A 78 -8.56 13.61 -12.36
N PRO A 79 -9.87 13.34 -12.43
CA PRO A 79 -10.42 11.98 -12.40
C PRO A 79 -9.73 11.05 -13.42
N GLY A 80 -9.59 9.77 -13.10
CA GLY A 80 -8.98 8.77 -14.01
C GLY A 80 -7.45 8.82 -14.16
N THR A 81 -6.74 9.72 -13.48
CA THR A 81 -5.27 9.86 -13.58
C THR A 81 -4.46 8.88 -12.71
N GLY A 82 -5.09 7.87 -12.12
CA GLY A 82 -4.38 6.82 -11.37
C GLY A 82 -3.99 7.17 -9.94
N LYS A 83 -4.58 8.19 -9.31
CA LYS A 83 -4.30 8.55 -7.90
C LYS A 83 -4.47 7.37 -6.94
N THR A 84 -5.60 6.68 -7.03
CA THR A 84 -5.90 5.48 -6.21
C THR A 84 -4.99 4.31 -6.58
N ALA A 85 -4.59 4.19 -7.85
CA ALA A 85 -3.64 3.17 -8.30
C ALA A 85 -2.24 3.39 -7.69
N ILE A 86 -1.78 4.64 -7.60
CA ILE A 86 -0.50 4.96 -6.93
C ILE A 86 -0.58 4.61 -5.45
N ALA A 87 -1.66 4.98 -4.77
CA ALA A 87 -1.84 4.68 -3.35
C ALA A 87 -1.90 3.15 -3.09
N MET A 88 -2.60 2.40 -3.94
CA MET A 88 -2.59 0.93 -3.92
C MET A 88 -1.18 0.37 -4.17
N GLY A 89 -0.47 0.93 -5.16
CA GLY A 89 0.91 0.54 -5.47
C GLY A 89 1.87 0.78 -4.31
N MET A 90 1.70 1.88 -3.56
CA MET A 90 2.44 2.14 -2.33
C MET A 90 2.17 1.08 -1.27
N ALA A 91 0.90 0.77 -1.00
CA ALA A 91 0.51 -0.26 -0.02
C ALA A 91 1.13 -1.62 -0.39
N LYS A 92 1.00 -2.06 -1.65
CA LYS A 92 1.60 -3.32 -2.12
C LYS A 92 3.12 -3.32 -2.04
N SER A 93 3.77 -2.17 -2.22
CA SER A 93 5.23 -2.06 -2.11
C SER A 93 5.72 -2.00 -0.65
N LEU A 94 4.87 -1.67 0.31
CA LEU A 94 5.17 -1.77 1.74
C LEU A 94 5.13 -3.22 2.22
N GLY A 95 4.22 -4.02 1.68
CA GLY A 95 4.09 -5.46 1.94
C GLY A 95 2.69 -5.96 1.61
N GLU A 96 2.55 -7.26 1.31
CA GLU A 96 1.27 -7.84 0.87
C GLU A 96 0.15 -7.72 1.93
N GLU A 97 0.53 -7.74 3.20
CA GLU A 97 -0.35 -7.59 4.36
C GLU A 97 -0.69 -6.14 4.70
N THR A 98 -0.11 -5.16 4.00
CA THR A 98 -0.41 -3.74 4.23
C THR A 98 -1.87 -3.45 3.82
N PRO A 99 -2.75 -3.01 4.74
CA PRO A 99 -4.14 -2.74 4.42
C PRO A 99 -4.31 -1.57 3.44
N PHE A 100 -5.31 -1.65 2.56
CA PHE A 100 -5.73 -0.58 1.65
C PHE A 100 -7.22 -0.68 1.32
#